data_AF-A0A6A5FGQ4-F1
#
_entry.id   AF-A0A6A5FGQ4-F1
#
_cell.length_a   1.000
_cell.length_b   1.000
_cell.length_c   1.000
_cell.angle_alpha   90.00
_cell.angle_beta   90.00
_cell.angle_gamma   90.00
#
_symmetry.space_group_name_H-M   'P 1'
#
loop_
_entity.id
_entity.type
_entity.pdbx_description
1 polymer ?
#
loop_
_entity_poly.entity_id
_entity_poly.type
_entity_poly.pdbx_seq_one_letter_code
_entity_poly.pdbx_strand_id
1 'polypeptide(L)'
;MNPTSVAKQQRQQDVEALQEEVTRLRELVRSLQDGGAMVHSQDDSSMHAPSLGLSFPPSKEVLDLRKQMESSELRNQRLKEVFQRKIQEFRTVCYVLTGYQMDITTENQYRLTSVYAEHMDDSLLFKKGSNGSMQLMETEFSKTLGEMVALHLHHQMSIPAFLSAVTLDLFSRQTVI
;
A
#
# COMPACT_ATOMS: atom_id res chain seq x y z
N MET A 1 59.00 -53.77 3.94
CA MET A 1 57.63 -53.27 3.73
C MET A 1 57.46 -52.92 2.26
N ASN A 2 56.48 -53.49 1.55
CA ASN A 2 56.28 -53.26 0.12
C ASN A 2 55.30 -52.08 -0.10
N PRO A 3 55.73 -50.96 -0.70
CA PRO A 3 54.88 -49.76 -0.86
C PRO A 3 53.63 -49.99 -1.72
N THR A 4 53.63 -51.01 -2.59
CA THR A 4 52.46 -51.32 -3.44
C THR A 4 51.30 -51.94 -2.65
N SER A 5 51.57 -52.67 -1.56
CA SER A 5 50.50 -53.25 -0.74
C SER A 5 49.78 -52.18 0.09
N VAL A 6 50.52 -51.16 0.55
CA VAL A 6 49.96 -50.03 1.32
C VAL A 6 49.04 -49.18 0.43
N ALA A 7 49.47 -48.88 -0.81
CA ALA A 7 48.64 -48.11 -1.75
C ALA A 7 47.34 -48.85 -2.15
N LYS A 8 47.39 -50.20 -2.23
CA LYS A 8 46.20 -51.02 -2.52
C LYS A 8 45.23 -51.04 -1.34
N GLN A 9 45.75 -51.11 -0.11
CA GLN A 9 44.93 -51.06 1.11
C GLN A 9 44.24 -49.71 1.27
N GLN A 10 44.95 -48.61 1.03
CA GLN A 10 44.37 -47.26 1.12
C GLN A 10 43.24 -47.07 0.11
N ARG A 11 43.46 -47.48 -1.15
CA ARG A 11 42.42 -47.42 -2.18
C ARG A 11 41.19 -48.26 -1.83
N GLN A 12 41.39 -49.42 -1.20
CA GLN A 12 40.28 -50.27 -0.77
C GLN A 12 39.45 -49.58 0.33
N GLN A 13 40.11 -48.97 1.31
CA GLN A 13 39.44 -48.21 2.38
C GLN A 13 38.69 -46.98 1.84
N ASP A 14 39.28 -46.25 0.88
CA ASP A 14 38.63 -45.08 0.28
C ASP A 14 37.38 -45.48 -0.52
N VAL A 15 37.42 -46.62 -1.22
CA VAL A 15 36.27 -47.17 -1.94
C VAL A 15 35.17 -47.60 -0.98
N GLU A 16 35.51 -48.24 0.13
CA GLU A 16 34.54 -48.63 1.17
C GLU A 16 33.87 -47.40 1.81
N ALA A 17 34.64 -46.38 2.17
CA ALA A 17 34.11 -45.14 2.73
C ALA A 17 33.19 -44.38 1.74
N LEU A 18 33.56 -44.34 0.45
CA LEU A 18 32.73 -43.75 -0.58
C LEU A 18 31.44 -44.55 -0.81
N GLN A 19 31.51 -45.88 -0.72
CA GLN A 19 30.32 -46.73 -0.84
C GLN A 19 29.35 -46.49 0.33
N GLU A 20 29.87 -46.40 1.55
CA GLU A 20 29.07 -46.08 2.74
C GLU A 20 28.38 -44.72 2.61
N GLU A 21 29.11 -43.69 2.18
CA GLU A 21 28.54 -42.35 1.99
C GLU A 21 27.50 -42.32 0.87
N VAL A 22 27.73 -43.06 -0.23
CA VAL A 22 26.73 -43.21 -1.30
C VAL A 22 25.49 -43.95 -0.80
N THR A 23 25.62 -44.99 0.02
CA THR A 23 24.47 -45.67 0.62
C THR A 23 23.70 -44.75 1.55
N ARG A 24 24.38 -43.99 2.40
CA ARG A 24 23.77 -43.02 3.31
C ARG A 24 23.02 -41.91 2.57
N LEU A 25 23.64 -41.34 1.53
CA LEU A 25 23.01 -40.32 0.69
C LEU A 25 21.80 -40.89 -0.07
N ARG A 26 21.90 -42.13 -0.55
CA ARG A 26 20.77 -42.82 -1.20
C ARG A 26 19.62 -43.09 -0.24
N GLU A 27 19.89 -43.45 1.01
CA GLU A 27 18.86 -43.62 2.05
C GLU A 27 18.21 -42.28 2.43
N LEU A 28 19.00 -41.20 2.53
CA LEU A 28 18.47 -39.86 2.78
C LEU A 28 17.58 -39.37 1.63
N VAL A 29 17.99 -39.61 0.38
CA VAL A 29 17.16 -39.28 -0.78
C VAL A 29 15.88 -40.13 -0.78
N ARG A 30 15.97 -41.41 -0.42
CA ARG A 30 14.80 -42.29 -0.34
C ARG A 30 13.82 -41.84 0.74
N SER A 31 14.29 -41.45 1.92
CA SER A 31 13.41 -40.96 2.99
C SER A 31 12.72 -39.65 2.63
N LEU A 32 13.43 -38.75 1.92
CA LEU A 32 12.85 -37.52 1.37
C LEU A 32 11.84 -37.80 0.25
N GLN A 33 12.11 -38.79 -0.60
CA GLN A 33 11.20 -39.22 -1.66
C GLN A 33 9.97 -39.94 -1.11
N ASP A 34 10.10 -40.86 -0.15
CA ASP A 34 8.99 -41.58 0.48
C ASP A 34 8.09 -40.65 1.31
N GLY A 35 8.68 -39.63 1.95
CA GLY A 35 7.93 -38.54 2.56
C GLY A 35 7.13 -37.68 1.55
N GLY A 36 7.53 -37.70 0.28
CA GLY A 36 6.85 -37.03 -0.84
C GLY A 36 5.97 -37.94 -1.72
N ALA A 37 6.15 -39.26 -1.68
CA ALA A 37 5.53 -40.22 -2.59
C ALA A 37 4.07 -40.56 -2.25
N MET A 38 3.55 -40.12 -1.10
CA MET A 38 2.13 -40.32 -0.78
C MET A 38 1.16 -39.41 -1.57
N VAL A 39 1.63 -38.53 -2.48
CA VAL A 39 0.76 -37.56 -3.18
C VAL A 39 0.95 -37.52 -4.72
N HIS A 40 1.79 -38.36 -5.32
CA HIS A 40 2.03 -38.27 -6.78
C HIS A 40 1.99 -39.61 -7.51
N SER A 41 0.77 -40.11 -7.69
CA SER A 41 0.46 -41.08 -8.74
C SER A 41 -0.60 -40.50 -9.67
N GLN A 42 -0.24 -39.50 -10.49
CA GLN A 42 -0.79 -39.35 -11.85
C GLN A 42 -0.08 -38.24 -12.64
N ASP A 43 0.35 -38.62 -13.86
CA ASP A 43 0.70 -37.82 -15.05
C ASP A 43 1.88 -36.85 -15.01
N ASP A 44 2.67 -36.65 -16.07
CA ASP A 44 2.95 -37.38 -17.31
C ASP A 44 4.25 -36.78 -17.87
N SER A 45 4.93 -37.58 -18.66
CA SER A 45 6.15 -37.40 -19.43
C SER A 45 6.35 -36.03 -20.10
N SER A 46 7.49 -35.37 -19.86
CA SER A 46 8.34 -34.83 -20.94
C SER A 46 9.71 -34.37 -20.41
N MET A 47 10.75 -34.83 -21.11
CA MET A 47 12.16 -34.60 -20.86
C MET A 47 12.56 -33.18 -21.27
N HIS A 48 13.25 -32.42 -20.41
CA HIS A 48 14.48 -31.67 -20.74
C HIS A 48 15.09 -30.97 -19.51
N ALA A 49 16.37 -31.26 -19.26
CA ALA A 49 17.35 -30.62 -18.36
C ALA A 49 17.14 -30.76 -16.82
N PRO A 50 18.02 -31.49 -16.08
CA PRO A 50 18.04 -31.41 -14.63
C PRO A 50 18.88 -30.19 -14.23
N SER A 51 18.36 -29.00 -14.49
CA SER A 51 18.66 -27.90 -13.58
C SER A 51 18.18 -28.38 -12.21
N LEU A 52 19.06 -28.43 -11.21
CA LEU A 52 18.74 -28.66 -9.79
C LEU A 52 17.86 -27.54 -9.20
N GLY A 53 16.98 -26.94 -10.00
CA GLY A 53 15.73 -26.38 -9.54
C GLY A 53 14.87 -27.53 -9.06
N LEU A 54 15.12 -27.99 -7.84
CA LEU A 54 14.17 -28.74 -7.06
C LEU A 54 12.94 -27.84 -6.88
N SER A 55 12.07 -27.79 -7.89
CA SER A 55 10.75 -27.22 -7.79
C SER A 55 9.91 -28.19 -6.99
N PHE A 56 10.17 -28.25 -5.69
CA PHE A 56 9.25 -28.84 -4.73
C PHE A 56 7.90 -28.15 -4.94
N PRO A 57 6.78 -28.88 -5.11
CA PRO A 57 5.49 -28.25 -5.02
C PRO A 57 5.45 -27.49 -3.68
N PRO A 58 4.99 -26.23 -3.65
CA PRO A 58 4.91 -25.47 -2.42
C PRO A 58 4.21 -26.33 -1.37
N SER A 59 4.81 -26.43 -0.18
CA SER A 59 4.23 -27.22 0.89
C SER A 59 2.78 -26.80 1.10
N LYS A 60 1.93 -27.72 1.55
CA LYS A 60 0.50 -27.44 1.79
C LYS A 60 0.31 -26.17 2.64
N GLU A 61 1.21 -25.97 3.60
CA GLU A 61 1.33 -24.77 4.42
C GLU A 61 1.64 -23.49 3.61
N VAL A 62 2.57 -23.54 2.65
CA VAL A 62 2.85 -22.40 1.75
C VAL A 62 1.65 -22.06 0.87
N LEU A 63 0.89 -23.05 0.40
CA LEU A 63 -0.35 -22.83 -0.35
C LEU A 63 -1.44 -22.20 0.52
N ASP A 64 -1.63 -22.70 1.74
CA ASP A 64 -2.61 -22.16 2.69
C ASP A 64 -2.25 -20.73 3.12
N LEU A 65 -0.96 -20.45 3.38
CA LEU A 65 -0.46 -19.11 3.69
C LEU A 65 -0.66 -18.14 2.51
N ARG A 66 -0.39 -18.57 1.27
CA ARG A 66 -0.65 -17.74 0.08
C ARG A 66 -2.13 -17.41 -0.04
N LYS A 67 -3.01 -18.39 0.14
CA LYS A 67 -4.46 -18.17 0.14
C LYS A 67 -4.90 -17.20 1.24
N GLN A 68 -4.31 -17.30 2.42
CA GLN A 68 -4.61 -16.37 3.52
C GLN A 68 -4.11 -14.95 3.22
N MET A 69 -2.92 -14.81 2.62
CA MET A 69 -2.36 -13.53 2.17
C MET A 69 -3.28 -12.86 1.15
N GLU A 70 -3.67 -13.57 0.09
CA GLU A 70 -4.60 -13.07 -0.92
C GLU A 70 -5.94 -12.63 -0.31
N SER A 71 -6.47 -13.43 0.64
CA SER A 71 -7.73 -13.08 1.33
C SER A 71 -7.61 -11.80 2.16
N SER A 72 -6.45 -11.59 2.80
CA SER A 72 -6.15 -10.41 3.60
C SER A 72 -5.96 -9.18 2.72
N GLU A 73 -5.24 -9.32 1.61
CA GLU A 73 -5.04 -8.25 0.62
C GLU A 73 -6.37 -7.80 0.02
N LEU A 74 -7.23 -8.75 -0.38
CA LEU A 74 -8.55 -8.45 -0.90
C LEU A 74 -9.43 -7.73 0.14
N ARG A 75 -9.36 -8.14 1.42
CA ARG A 75 -10.07 -7.47 2.50
C ARG A 75 -9.55 -6.04 2.71
N ASN A 76 -8.24 -5.84 2.66
CA ASN A 76 -7.63 -4.51 2.77
C ASN A 76 -8.00 -3.61 1.59
N GLN A 77 -8.06 -4.15 0.37
CA GLN A 77 -8.49 -3.41 -0.81
C GLN A 77 -9.95 -2.96 -0.68
N ARG A 78 -10.86 -3.88 -0.32
CA ARG A 78 -12.27 -3.54 -0.08
C ARG A 78 -12.44 -2.50 1.02
N LEU A 79 -11.64 -2.56 2.08
CA LEU A 79 -11.68 -1.57 3.15
C LEU A 79 -11.27 -0.19 2.66
N LYS A 80 -10.21 -0.09 1.84
CA LYS A 80 -9.78 1.17 1.20
C LYS A 80 -10.87 1.74 0.30
N GLU A 81 -11.52 0.90 -0.51
CA GLU A 81 -12.62 1.32 -1.39
C GLU A 81 -13.83 1.86 -0.60
N VAL A 82 -14.23 1.18 0.46
CA VAL A 82 -15.33 1.64 1.33
C VAL A 82 -14.97 2.96 2.01
N PHE A 83 -13.74 3.10 2.50
CA PHE A 83 -13.26 4.34 3.11
C PHE A 83 -13.28 5.50 2.12
N GLN A 84 -12.71 5.31 0.92
CA GLN A 84 -12.72 6.32 -0.14
C GLN A 84 -14.15 6.73 -0.51
N ARG A 85 -15.06 5.75 -0.67
CA ARG A 85 -16.47 6.03 -0.97
C ARG A 85 -17.13 6.87 0.13
N LYS A 86 -16.88 6.55 1.39
CA LYS A 86 -17.46 7.27 2.54
C LYS A 86 -16.91 8.69 2.68
N ILE A 87 -15.61 8.88 2.45
CA ILE A 87 -15.01 10.22 2.42
C ILE A 87 -15.58 11.03 1.27
N GLN A 88 -15.73 10.45 0.07
CA GLN A 88 -16.32 11.14 -1.07
C GLN A 88 -17.78 11.51 -0.81
N GLU A 89 -18.58 10.61 -0.27
CA GLU A 89 -19.97 10.86 0.14
C GLU A 89 -20.06 12.05 1.10
N PHE A 90 -19.24 12.06 2.15
CA PHE A 90 -19.18 13.16 3.10
C PHE A 90 -18.77 14.49 2.46
N ARG A 91 -17.73 14.47 1.62
CA ARG A 91 -17.27 15.66 0.89
C ARG A 91 -18.35 16.23 -0.02
N THR A 92 -19.09 15.38 -0.72
CA THR A 92 -20.21 15.80 -1.57
C THR A 92 -21.30 16.47 -0.73
N VAL A 93 -21.65 15.91 0.43
CA VAL A 93 -22.64 16.53 1.33
C VAL A 93 -22.16 17.89 1.83
N CYS A 94 -20.92 18.00 2.31
CA CYS A 94 -20.34 19.27 2.74
C CYS A 94 -20.32 20.31 1.60
N TYR A 95 -20.00 19.89 0.38
CA TYR A 95 -20.00 20.77 -0.78
C TYR A 95 -21.39 21.32 -1.07
N VAL A 96 -22.42 20.47 -1.11
CA VAL A 96 -23.80 20.89 -1.38
C VAL A 96 -24.34 21.80 -0.27
N LEU A 97 -24.02 21.51 1.00
CA LEU A 97 -24.57 22.27 2.13
C LEU A 97 -23.85 23.59 2.38
N THR A 98 -22.54 23.65 2.19
CA THR A 98 -21.72 24.82 2.54
C THR A 98 -21.28 25.63 1.33
N GLY A 99 -21.37 25.06 0.14
CA GLY A 99 -20.84 25.65 -1.09
C GLY A 99 -19.32 25.48 -1.26
N TYR A 100 -18.63 24.76 -0.36
CA TYR A 100 -17.17 24.59 -0.43
C TYR A 100 -16.75 23.14 -0.71
N GLN A 101 -15.99 22.95 -1.78
CA GLN A 101 -15.30 21.71 -2.05
C GLN A 101 -14.01 21.68 -1.22
N MET A 102 -13.91 20.73 -0.29
CA MET A 102 -12.75 20.60 0.59
C MET A 102 -11.83 19.47 0.12
N ASP A 103 -10.62 19.80 -0.33
CA ASP A 103 -9.60 18.85 -0.79
C ASP A 103 -8.41 18.79 0.18
N ILE A 104 -7.83 17.61 0.34
CA ILE A 104 -6.55 17.45 1.06
C ILE A 104 -5.44 17.57 0.02
N THR A 105 -4.55 18.55 0.18
CA THR A 105 -3.47 18.80 -0.79
C THR A 105 -2.19 18.08 -0.40
N THR A 106 -1.55 18.55 0.67
CA THR A 106 -0.43 17.90 1.33
C THR A 106 -0.79 17.60 2.78
N GLU A 107 0.14 17.01 3.53
CA GLU A 107 -0.07 16.77 4.95
C GLU A 107 -0.45 18.06 5.69
N ASN A 108 -1.56 18.00 6.43
CA ASN A 108 -2.14 19.10 7.21
C ASN A 108 -2.57 20.35 6.40
N GLN A 109 -2.74 20.24 5.08
CA GLN A 109 -3.22 21.34 4.25
C GLN A 109 -4.52 21.00 3.53
N TYR A 110 -5.49 21.90 3.64
CA TYR A 110 -6.86 21.74 3.16
C TYR A 110 -7.18 22.88 2.21
N ARG A 111 -7.47 22.54 0.96
CA ARG A 111 -7.92 23.50 -0.06
C ARG A 111 -9.44 23.56 -0.05
N LEU A 112 -9.98 24.77 0.01
CA LEU A 112 -11.39 25.05 -0.10
C LEU A 112 -11.63 25.82 -1.40
N THR A 113 -12.44 25.25 -2.27
CA THR A 113 -12.87 25.89 -3.53
C THR A 113 -14.37 26.17 -3.43
N SER A 114 -14.76 27.43 -3.63
CA SER A 114 -16.16 27.83 -3.61
C SER A 114 -16.88 27.36 -4.87
N VAL A 115 -18.15 27.00 -4.76
CA VAL A 115 -19.06 26.76 -5.89
C VAL A 115 -19.24 28.01 -6.75
N TYR A 116 -19.06 29.20 -6.16
CA TYR A 116 -19.16 30.50 -6.81
C TYR A 116 -17.79 31.09 -7.19
N ALA A 117 -16.75 30.25 -7.28
CA ALA A 117 -15.43 30.70 -7.71
C ALA A 117 -15.49 31.23 -9.15
N GLU A 118 -14.91 32.41 -9.40
CA GLU A 118 -14.88 33.04 -10.73
C GLU A 118 -13.85 32.38 -11.64
N HIS A 119 -12.72 31.92 -11.06
CA HIS A 119 -11.67 31.19 -11.76
C HIS A 119 -11.39 29.82 -11.13
N MET A 120 -10.88 28.89 -11.95
CA MET A 120 -10.55 27.52 -11.47
C MET A 120 -9.47 27.50 -10.38
N ASP A 121 -8.61 28.53 -10.35
CA ASP A 121 -7.51 28.64 -9.40
C ASP A 121 -7.91 29.36 -8.10
N ASP A 122 -9.10 29.96 -8.05
CA ASP A 122 -9.60 30.69 -6.89
C ASP A 122 -9.93 29.72 -5.77
N SER A 123 -9.00 29.61 -4.82
CA SER A 123 -9.11 28.70 -3.70
C SER A 123 -8.46 29.27 -2.45
N LEU A 124 -9.06 28.92 -1.32
CA LEU A 124 -8.56 29.21 0.01
C LEU A 124 -7.76 28.01 0.50
N LEU A 125 -6.58 28.25 1.06
CA LEU A 125 -5.73 27.18 1.57
C LEU A 125 -5.62 27.32 3.09
N PHE A 126 -6.07 26.31 3.83
CA PHE A 126 -5.96 26.26 5.28
C PHE A 126 -4.93 25.24 5.70
N LYS A 127 -4.08 25.60 6.66
CA LYS A 127 -3.13 24.70 7.28
C LYS A 127 -3.55 24.41 8.72
N LYS A 128 -3.56 23.13 9.08
CA LYS A 128 -3.78 22.68 10.46
C LYS A 128 -2.49 22.83 11.27
N GLY A 129 -2.54 23.63 12.32
CA GLY A 129 -1.48 23.79 13.31
C GLY A 129 -1.38 22.58 14.26
N SER A 130 -0.26 22.48 14.98
CA SER A 130 0.01 21.40 15.94
C SER A 130 -0.96 21.39 17.13
N ASN A 131 -1.50 22.55 17.49
CA ASN A 131 -2.53 22.74 18.51
C ASN A 131 -3.96 22.46 17.99
N GLY A 132 -4.11 22.01 16.73
CA GLY A 132 -5.41 21.80 16.11
C GLY A 132 -6.10 23.05 15.58
N SER A 133 -5.46 24.23 15.64
CA SER A 133 -6.00 25.43 15.00
C SER A 133 -5.91 25.32 13.47
N MET A 134 -6.77 26.05 12.78
CA MET A 134 -6.70 26.21 11.32
C MET A 134 -6.23 27.64 11.01
N GLN A 135 -5.21 27.76 10.16
CA GLN A 135 -4.67 29.04 9.72
C GLN A 135 -4.84 29.19 8.21
N LEU A 136 -5.37 30.32 7.77
CA LEU A 136 -5.43 30.67 6.36
C LEU A 136 -4.00 30.97 5.85
N MET A 137 -3.62 30.31 4.76
CA MET A 137 -2.39 30.57 4.04
C MET A 137 -2.63 31.62 2.95
N GLU A 138 -1.59 32.38 2.65
CA GLU A 138 -1.65 33.39 1.60
C GLU A 138 -1.68 32.72 0.22
N THR A 139 -2.72 33.03 -0.55
CA THR A 139 -2.91 32.69 -1.97
C THR A 139 -3.27 33.96 -2.74
N GLU A 140 -3.19 33.94 -4.07
CA GLU A 140 -3.61 35.07 -4.89
C GLU A 140 -5.08 35.43 -4.62
N PHE A 141 -5.94 34.43 -4.48
CA PHE A 141 -7.34 34.63 -4.11
C PHE A 141 -7.49 35.23 -2.71
N SER A 142 -6.79 34.71 -1.69
CA SER A 142 -6.94 35.21 -0.32
C SER A 142 -6.51 36.67 -0.18
N LYS A 143 -5.56 37.15 -0.99
CA LYS A 143 -5.12 38.56 -1.02
C LYS A 143 -6.25 39.50 -1.40
N THR A 144 -7.20 39.05 -2.22
CA THR A 144 -8.36 39.87 -2.63
C THR A 144 -9.38 40.05 -1.49
N LEU A 145 -9.30 39.24 -0.44
CA LEU A 145 -10.26 39.18 0.67
C LEU A 145 -9.73 39.86 1.95
N GLY A 146 -8.75 40.76 1.83
CA GLY A 146 -8.00 41.31 2.97
C GLY A 146 -8.88 41.92 4.07
N GLU A 147 -9.93 42.66 3.72
CA GLU A 147 -10.86 43.25 4.69
C GLU A 147 -11.64 42.18 5.46
N MET A 148 -12.15 41.15 4.77
CA MET A 148 -12.85 40.02 5.38
C MET A 148 -11.92 39.20 6.28
N VAL A 149 -10.67 39.01 5.88
CA VAL A 149 -9.65 38.33 6.71
C VAL A 149 -9.40 39.13 7.99
N ALA A 150 -9.18 40.44 7.89
CA ALA A 150 -8.94 41.29 9.06
C ALA A 150 -10.14 41.28 10.03
N LEU A 151 -11.37 41.40 9.51
CA LEU A 151 -12.57 41.42 10.34
C LEU A 151 -12.89 40.05 10.95
N HIS A 152 -12.99 39.01 10.12
CA HIS A 152 -13.55 37.74 10.56
C HIS A 152 -12.50 36.79 11.16
N LEU A 153 -11.26 36.80 10.64
CA LEU A 153 -10.21 35.92 11.13
C LEU A 153 -9.33 36.55 12.22
N HIS A 154 -9.04 37.86 12.16
CA HIS A 154 -8.21 38.50 13.19
C HIS A 154 -9.03 39.11 14.33
N HIS A 155 -10.10 39.85 14.03
CA HIS A 155 -10.88 40.51 15.08
C HIS A 155 -11.92 39.58 15.72
N GLN A 156 -12.70 38.87 14.91
CA GLN A 156 -13.75 37.97 15.41
C GLN A 156 -13.25 36.54 15.68
N MET A 157 -12.06 36.18 15.19
CA MET A 157 -11.45 34.85 15.36
C MET A 157 -12.38 33.69 14.94
N SER A 158 -13.17 33.87 13.87
CA SER A 158 -14.21 32.93 13.44
C SER A 158 -14.09 32.59 11.95
N ILE A 159 -13.58 31.39 11.67
CA ILE A 159 -13.54 30.82 10.31
C ILE A 159 -14.94 30.64 9.72
N PRO A 160 -15.97 30.16 10.47
CA PRO A 160 -17.32 30.06 9.92
C PRO A 160 -17.88 31.42 9.49
N ALA A 161 -17.63 32.50 10.25
CA ALA A 161 -18.06 33.85 9.88
C ALA A 161 -17.35 34.31 8.60
N PHE A 162 -16.03 34.08 8.52
CA PHE A 162 -15.24 34.40 7.33
C PHE A 162 -15.76 33.68 6.08
N LEU A 163 -15.91 32.35 6.13
CA LEU A 163 -16.37 31.56 4.99
C LEU A 163 -17.79 31.94 4.57
N SER A 164 -18.67 32.28 5.52
CA SER A 164 -20.02 32.75 5.22
C SER A 164 -20.01 34.10 4.50
N ALA A 165 -19.19 35.05 4.96
CA ALA A 165 -19.03 36.35 4.31
C ALA A 165 -18.50 36.21 2.88
N VAL A 166 -17.47 35.38 2.68
CA VAL A 166 -16.90 35.09 1.35
C VAL A 166 -17.95 34.43 0.44
N THR A 167 -18.74 33.48 0.94
CA THR A 167 -19.80 32.86 0.16
C THR A 167 -20.84 33.86 -0.31
N LEU A 168 -21.27 34.76 0.58
CA LEU A 168 -22.25 35.81 0.25
C LEU A 168 -21.69 36.82 -0.76
N ASP A 169 -20.42 37.21 -0.61
CA ASP A 169 -19.75 38.13 -1.54
C ASP A 169 -19.62 37.52 -2.95
N LEU A 170 -19.10 36.29 -3.04
CA LEU A 170 -18.96 35.58 -4.33
C LEU A 170 -20.33 35.33 -4.98
N PHE A 171 -21.33 34.93 -4.19
CA PHE A 171 -22.69 34.75 -4.69
C PHE A 171 -23.28 36.06 -5.23
N SER A 172 -23.06 37.17 -4.52
CA SER A 172 -23.50 38.49 -4.95
C SER A 172 -22.88 38.84 -6.30
N ARG A 173 -21.55 38.72 -6.44
CA ARG A 173 -20.82 39.00 -7.70
C ARG A 173 -21.35 38.19 -8.88
N GLN A 174 -21.72 36.93 -8.66
CA GLN A 174 -22.24 36.06 -9.71
C GLN A 174 -23.72 36.31 -10.05
N THR A 175 -24.45 37.00 -9.18
CA THR A 175 -25.89 37.28 -9.36
C THR A 175 -26.21 38.76 -9.62
N VAL A 176 -25.21 39.64 -9.65
CA VAL A 176 -25.39 41.01 -10.18
C VAL A 176 -25.69 40.92 -11.67
N ILE A 177 -26.94 41.23 -12.03
CA ILE A 177 -27.41 41.49 -13.41
C ILE A 177 -26.99 42.90 -13.83
#